data_AF-A0A3B8I3V7-F1
#
_entry.id   AF-A0A3B8I3V7-F1
#
_cell.length_a   1.000
_cell.length_b   1.000
_cell.length_c   1.000
_cell.angle_alpha   90.00
_cell.angle_beta   90.00
_cell.angle_gamma   90.00
#
_symmetry.space_group_name_H-M   'P 1'
#
loop_
_entity.id
_entity.type
_entity.pdbx_description
1 polymer ?
#
loop_
_entity_poly.entity_id
_entity_poly.type
_entity_poly.pdbx_seq_one_letter_code
_entity_poly.pdbx_strand_id
1 'polypeptide(L)'
;MQLQEGQIDLKGPFYLDVDSEEAQQAVAFLYDFLQSANKKISDDKADTGTVIKLTYPGAKPLAEEAYEISIDEAGIEVIASSQSGLFYGIQSLIQLLATTGPTVSHLQISDAPRFGYRGMHLDVGRHMFPVAFIKKYIDMMSRFKFNTFHWHLTEDQGWRIEVKQYPELQKTAAYRAETAIGYATTRTRAQVTYDGTPYGGYYTQEEVREVVA
;
A
#
# COMPACT_ATOMS: atom_id res chain seq x y z
N MET A 1 -5.17 6.51 -20.41
CA MET A 1 -6.52 5.95 -20.49
C MET A 1 -7.16 6.39 -21.78
N GLN A 2 -7.67 5.43 -22.55
CA GLN A 2 -8.46 5.67 -23.76
C GLN A 2 -9.82 5.01 -23.55
N LEU A 3 -10.90 5.78 -23.68
CA LEU A 3 -12.25 5.26 -23.64
C LEU A 3 -12.62 4.68 -25.00
N GLN A 4 -13.40 3.62 -25.00
CA GLN A 4 -13.91 2.95 -26.18
C GLN A 4 -15.44 2.91 -26.15
N GLU A 5 -16.04 2.60 -27.29
CA GLU A 5 -17.48 2.44 -27.39
C GLU A 5 -17.92 1.17 -26.65
N GLY A 6 -18.99 1.28 -25.85
CA GLY A 6 -19.56 0.18 -25.07
C GLY A 6 -19.29 0.28 -23.56
N GLN A 7 -19.91 -0.64 -22.81
CA GLN A 7 -19.80 -0.75 -21.37
C GLN A 7 -20.12 -2.19 -20.93
N ILE A 8 -19.56 -2.61 -19.80
CA ILE A 8 -19.92 -3.86 -19.13
C ILE A 8 -20.71 -3.61 -17.86
N ASP A 9 -21.57 -4.56 -17.49
CA ASP A 9 -22.31 -4.58 -16.22
C ASP A 9 -21.45 -5.22 -15.12
N LEU A 10 -21.39 -4.58 -13.94
CA LEU A 10 -20.63 -4.98 -12.77
C LEU A 10 -21.52 -5.43 -11.59
N LYS A 11 -22.81 -5.69 -11.83
CA LYS A 11 -23.78 -6.17 -10.82
C LYS A 11 -23.71 -7.68 -10.61
N GLY A 12 -23.30 -8.41 -11.64
CA GLY A 12 -23.12 -9.86 -11.57
C GLY A 12 -21.96 -10.26 -10.67
N PRO A 13 -21.84 -11.55 -10.34
CA PRO A 13 -20.67 -12.05 -9.63
C PRO A 13 -19.41 -11.92 -10.49
N PHE A 14 -18.29 -11.63 -9.83
CA PHE A 14 -16.96 -11.61 -10.42
C PHE A 14 -16.32 -12.98 -10.34
N TYR A 15 -15.62 -13.40 -11.40
CA TYR A 15 -14.73 -14.56 -11.37
C TYR A 15 -13.30 -14.08 -11.59
N LEU A 16 -12.39 -14.52 -10.74
CA LEU A 16 -10.98 -14.17 -10.84
C LEU A 16 -10.24 -15.29 -11.58
N ASP A 17 -9.87 -15.03 -12.83
CA ASP A 17 -9.09 -15.95 -13.67
C ASP A 17 -7.60 -15.61 -13.50
N VAL A 18 -6.89 -16.43 -12.73
CA VAL A 18 -5.51 -16.17 -12.31
C VAL A 18 -4.58 -17.19 -12.95
N ASP A 19 -3.76 -16.75 -13.91
CA ASP A 19 -2.95 -17.63 -14.74
C ASP A 19 -1.69 -18.18 -14.03
N SER A 20 -1.36 -17.75 -12.81
CA SER A 20 -0.18 -18.21 -12.06
C SER A 20 -0.33 -18.17 -10.53
N GLU A 21 0.31 -19.11 -9.83
CA GLU A 21 0.39 -19.11 -8.36
C GLU A 21 1.10 -17.86 -7.82
N GLU A 22 2.06 -17.34 -8.57
CA GLU A 22 2.84 -16.16 -8.24
C GLU A 22 2.00 -14.87 -8.22
N ALA A 23 0.86 -14.86 -8.92
CA ALA A 23 -0.09 -13.76 -8.87
C ALA A 23 -1.01 -13.79 -7.63
N GLN A 24 -1.04 -14.88 -6.86
CA GLN A 24 -2.00 -15.06 -5.75
C GLN A 24 -1.86 -14.01 -4.64
N GLN A 25 -0.64 -13.54 -4.33
CA GLN A 25 -0.47 -12.49 -3.32
C GLN A 25 -1.07 -11.16 -3.78
N ALA A 26 -0.95 -10.82 -5.07
CA ALA A 26 -1.54 -9.62 -5.63
C ALA A 26 -3.08 -9.75 -5.72
N VAL A 27 -3.58 -10.96 -5.99
CA VAL A 27 -5.02 -11.29 -6.01
C VAL A 27 -5.67 -11.06 -4.65
N ALA A 28 -4.97 -11.35 -3.54
CA ALA A 28 -5.52 -11.16 -2.20
C ALA A 28 -6.04 -9.73 -1.98
N PHE A 29 -5.32 -8.71 -2.45
CA PHE A 29 -5.76 -7.31 -2.35
C PHE A 29 -7.02 -7.01 -3.16
N LEU A 30 -7.15 -7.59 -4.35
CA LEU A 30 -8.34 -7.45 -5.18
C LEU A 30 -9.53 -8.16 -4.52
N TYR A 31 -9.30 -9.37 -4.00
CA TYR A 31 -10.30 -10.17 -3.33
C TYR A 31 -10.83 -9.47 -2.08
N ASP A 32 -9.94 -8.99 -1.20
CA ASP A 32 -10.30 -8.21 0.00
C ASP A 32 -11.10 -6.95 -0.36
N PHE A 33 -10.69 -6.24 -1.42
CA PHE A 33 -11.44 -5.09 -1.91
C PHE A 33 -12.85 -5.48 -2.35
N LEU A 34 -13.00 -6.49 -3.21
CA LEU A 34 -14.30 -6.93 -3.72
C LEU A 34 -15.23 -7.35 -2.57
N GLN A 35 -14.73 -8.10 -1.58
CA GLN A 35 -15.47 -8.45 -0.38
C GLN A 35 -15.89 -7.21 0.42
N SER A 36 -14.96 -6.29 0.71
CA SER A 36 -15.26 -5.07 1.46
C SER A 36 -16.27 -4.16 0.77
N ALA A 37 -16.32 -4.21 -0.56
CA ALA A 37 -17.26 -3.47 -1.40
C ALA A 37 -18.60 -4.21 -1.61
N ASN A 38 -18.84 -5.33 -0.92
CA ASN A 38 -20.01 -6.20 -1.07
C ASN A 38 -20.24 -6.65 -2.53
N LYS A 39 -19.17 -6.82 -3.30
CA LYS A 39 -19.22 -7.43 -4.64
C LYS A 39 -19.24 -8.94 -4.49
N LYS A 40 -20.13 -9.60 -5.24
CA LYS A 40 -20.22 -11.07 -5.24
C LYS A 40 -19.03 -11.63 -6.01
N ILE A 41 -18.41 -12.67 -5.47
CA ILE A 41 -17.33 -13.41 -6.12
C ILE A 41 -17.84 -14.84 -6.34
N SER A 42 -17.67 -15.37 -7.54
CA SER A 42 -18.01 -16.76 -7.89
C SER A 42 -16.73 -17.57 -8.02
N ASP A 43 -16.78 -18.80 -7.53
CA ASP A 43 -15.73 -19.81 -7.75
C ASP A 43 -15.97 -20.61 -9.05
N ASP A 44 -17.15 -20.47 -9.66
CA ASP A 44 -17.53 -21.14 -10.91
C ASP A 44 -17.65 -20.13 -12.07
N LYS A 45 -16.80 -20.32 -13.09
CA LYS A 45 -16.80 -19.53 -14.32
C LYS A 45 -18.16 -19.60 -15.04
N ALA A 46 -18.94 -20.67 -14.87
CA ALA A 46 -20.25 -20.84 -15.46
C ALA A 46 -21.36 -20.00 -14.77
N ASP A 47 -21.15 -19.58 -13.52
CA ASP A 47 -22.06 -18.73 -12.74
C ASP A 47 -21.50 -17.30 -12.59
N THR A 48 -20.88 -16.78 -13.65
CA THR A 48 -20.15 -15.50 -13.64
C THR A 48 -20.88 -14.42 -14.44
N GLY A 49 -20.90 -13.19 -13.91
CA GLY A 49 -21.30 -11.99 -14.66
C GLY A 49 -20.12 -11.27 -15.32
N THR A 50 -19.02 -11.08 -14.59
CA THR A 50 -17.82 -10.41 -15.10
C THR A 50 -16.57 -11.22 -14.79
N VAL A 51 -15.75 -11.52 -15.80
CA VAL A 51 -14.44 -12.14 -15.61
C VAL A 51 -13.39 -11.05 -15.39
N ILE A 52 -12.56 -11.20 -14.35
CA ILE A 52 -11.32 -10.44 -14.17
C ILE A 52 -10.17 -11.41 -14.38
N LYS A 53 -9.45 -11.24 -15.49
CA LYS A 53 -8.28 -12.03 -15.84
C LYS A 53 -7.00 -11.31 -15.43
N LEU A 54 -6.13 -12.01 -14.71
CA LEU A 54 -4.83 -11.51 -14.28
C LEU A 54 -3.74 -12.33 -14.97
N THR A 55 -3.14 -11.75 -16.00
CA THR A 55 -2.16 -12.45 -16.83
C THR A 55 -0.75 -12.01 -16.47
N TYR A 56 0.01 -12.96 -15.92
CA TYR A 56 1.40 -12.80 -15.52
C TYR A 56 2.18 -14.14 -15.67
N PRO A 57 3.35 -14.14 -16.36
CA PRO A 57 3.87 -13.04 -17.18
C PRO A 57 3.07 -12.88 -18.49
N GLY A 58 2.77 -11.64 -18.87
CA GLY A 58 2.14 -11.33 -20.16
C GLY A 58 2.98 -11.76 -21.36
N ALA A 59 2.33 -12.08 -22.48
CA ALA A 59 3.00 -12.52 -23.71
C ALA A 59 3.91 -11.44 -24.34
N LYS A 60 3.58 -10.16 -24.13
CA LYS A 60 4.36 -9.00 -24.57
C LYS A 60 5.21 -8.49 -23.39
N PRO A 61 6.52 -8.25 -23.57
CA PRO A 61 7.36 -7.71 -22.52
C PRO A 61 7.01 -6.25 -22.24
N LEU A 62 6.84 -5.94 -20.95
CA LEU A 62 6.64 -4.62 -20.37
C LEU A 62 7.79 -4.30 -19.41
N ALA A 63 7.98 -3.01 -19.13
CA ALA A 63 8.92 -2.59 -18.08
C ALA A 63 8.48 -3.13 -16.70
N GLU A 64 9.41 -3.26 -15.76
CA GLU A 64 9.22 -3.91 -14.47
C GLU A 64 7.91 -3.51 -13.77
N GLU A 65 7.71 -2.23 -13.48
CA GLU A 65 6.52 -1.74 -12.77
C GLU A 65 5.36 -1.33 -13.71
N ALA A 66 5.45 -1.65 -15.01
CA ALA A 66 4.44 -1.29 -16.00
C ALA A 66 3.34 -2.34 -16.11
N TYR A 67 2.15 -1.89 -16.49
CA TYR A 67 0.99 -2.75 -16.69
C TYR A 67 0.04 -2.19 -17.75
N GLU A 68 -0.79 -3.08 -18.28
CA GLU A 68 -1.89 -2.75 -19.17
C GLU A 68 -3.22 -3.23 -18.54
N ILE A 69 -4.30 -2.45 -18.67
CA ILE A 69 -5.66 -2.84 -18.31
C ILE A 69 -6.54 -2.68 -19.55
N SER A 70 -7.28 -3.71 -19.90
CA SER A 70 -8.36 -3.67 -20.90
C SER A 70 -9.69 -4.00 -20.26
N ILE A 71 -10.72 -3.27 -20.67
CA ILE A 71 -12.11 -3.57 -20.36
C ILE A 71 -12.87 -3.57 -21.67
N ASP A 72 -13.48 -4.71 -21.99
CA ASP A 72 -14.25 -4.93 -23.21
C ASP A 72 -15.38 -5.95 -22.95
N GLU A 73 -16.05 -6.42 -24.00
CA GLU A 73 -17.16 -7.37 -23.90
C GLU A 73 -16.78 -8.71 -23.27
N ALA A 74 -15.50 -9.11 -23.29
CA ALA A 74 -15.03 -10.34 -22.66
C ALA A 74 -14.80 -10.18 -21.15
N GLY A 75 -14.72 -8.95 -20.65
CA GLY A 75 -14.56 -8.65 -19.23
C GLY A 75 -13.43 -7.65 -18.98
N ILE A 76 -12.67 -7.92 -17.91
CA ILE A 76 -11.56 -7.07 -17.45
C ILE A 76 -10.29 -7.91 -17.51
N GLU A 77 -9.22 -7.40 -18.11
CA GLU A 77 -7.91 -8.05 -18.09
C GLU A 77 -6.84 -7.08 -17.57
N VAL A 78 -5.98 -7.57 -16.69
CA VAL A 78 -4.77 -6.86 -16.22
C VAL A 78 -3.56 -7.69 -16.63
N ILE A 79 -2.65 -7.06 -17.38
CA ILE A 79 -1.46 -7.70 -17.94
C ILE A 79 -0.22 -7.00 -17.39
N ALA A 80 0.76 -7.79 -16.94
CA ALA A 80 2.07 -7.28 -16.52
C ALA A 80 3.19 -8.29 -16.81
N SER A 81 4.43 -7.79 -16.85
CA SER A 81 5.63 -8.65 -16.99
C SER A 81 6.36 -8.92 -15.67
N SER A 82 5.96 -8.27 -14.57
CA SER A 82 6.46 -8.52 -13.22
C SER A 82 5.31 -8.56 -12.21
N GLN A 83 5.60 -9.08 -11.01
CA GLN A 83 4.67 -9.02 -9.88
C GLN A 83 4.35 -7.58 -9.46
N SER A 84 5.34 -6.67 -9.51
CA SER A 84 5.15 -5.27 -9.13
C SER A 84 4.23 -4.53 -10.11
N GLY A 85 4.39 -4.78 -11.41
CA GLY A 85 3.49 -4.28 -12.45
C GLY A 85 2.07 -4.82 -12.26
N LEU A 86 1.92 -6.11 -12.01
CA LEU A 86 0.61 -6.73 -11.80
C LEU A 86 -0.09 -6.12 -10.57
N PHE A 87 0.65 -5.99 -9.47
CA PHE A 87 0.16 -5.36 -8.24
C PHE A 87 -0.33 -3.93 -8.51
N TYR A 88 0.44 -3.11 -9.23
CA TYR A 88 0.02 -1.74 -9.56
C TYR A 88 -1.17 -1.68 -10.52
N GLY A 89 -1.30 -2.64 -11.43
CA GLY A 89 -2.49 -2.80 -12.27
C GLY A 89 -3.73 -3.09 -11.44
N ILE A 90 -3.62 -3.99 -10.47
CA ILE A 90 -4.69 -4.28 -9.50
C ILE A 90 -5.05 -3.02 -8.69
N GLN A 91 -4.08 -2.24 -8.23
CA GLN A 91 -4.37 -0.97 -7.52
C GLN A 91 -5.17 0.01 -8.39
N SER A 92 -4.85 0.12 -9.68
CA SER A 92 -5.62 0.94 -10.62
C SER A 92 -7.03 0.38 -10.86
N LEU A 93 -7.15 -0.94 -10.99
CA LEU A 93 -8.45 -1.60 -11.13
C LEU A 93 -9.33 -1.35 -9.89
N ILE A 94 -8.77 -1.47 -8.69
CA ILE A 94 -9.48 -1.17 -7.43
C ILE A 94 -9.97 0.28 -7.42
N GLN A 95 -9.12 1.25 -7.81
CA GLN A 95 -9.51 2.66 -7.88
C GLN A 95 -10.64 2.91 -8.89
N LEU A 96 -10.57 2.24 -10.04
CA LEU A 96 -11.61 2.29 -11.07
C LEU A 96 -12.93 1.73 -10.53
N LEU A 97 -12.93 0.48 -10.04
CA LEU A 97 -14.13 -0.19 -9.52
C LEU A 97 -14.75 0.53 -8.31
N ALA A 98 -13.94 1.19 -7.48
CA ALA A 98 -14.41 1.96 -6.34
C ALA A 98 -15.12 3.26 -6.71
N THR A 99 -14.87 3.79 -7.92
CA THR A 99 -15.42 5.07 -8.38
C THR A 99 -16.49 4.89 -9.47
N THR A 100 -16.52 3.72 -10.12
CA THR A 100 -17.55 3.37 -11.10
C THR A 100 -18.86 2.96 -10.43
N GLY A 101 -19.97 3.20 -11.13
CA GLY A 101 -21.29 2.74 -10.71
C GLY A 101 -21.55 1.27 -11.06
N PRO A 102 -22.79 0.89 -11.40
CA PRO A 102 -23.12 -0.47 -11.78
C PRO A 102 -22.55 -0.89 -13.14
N THR A 103 -22.04 0.06 -13.94
CA THR A 103 -21.41 -0.20 -15.23
C THR A 103 -20.08 0.54 -15.33
N VAL A 104 -19.20 0.06 -16.20
CA VAL A 104 -17.94 0.71 -16.56
C VAL A 104 -17.79 0.69 -18.08
N SER A 105 -17.36 1.82 -18.65
CA SER A 105 -17.09 1.92 -20.09
C SER A 105 -15.96 1.00 -20.52
N HIS A 106 -16.01 0.53 -21.76
CA HIS A 106 -14.85 -0.10 -22.37
C HIS A 106 -13.69 0.88 -22.38
N LEU A 107 -12.50 0.39 -22.05
CA LEU A 107 -11.32 1.24 -21.94
C LEU A 107 -10.02 0.46 -22.05
N GLN A 108 -8.96 1.21 -22.36
CA GLN A 108 -7.59 0.74 -22.30
C GLN A 108 -6.73 1.69 -21.46
N ILE A 109 -5.91 1.13 -20.59
CA ILE A 109 -4.90 1.83 -19.80
C ILE A 109 -3.56 1.14 -20.08
N SER A 110 -2.55 1.91 -20.45
CA SER A 110 -1.16 1.51 -20.40
C SER A 110 -0.47 2.49 -19.47
N ASP A 111 0.18 1.98 -18.43
CA ASP A 111 0.75 2.84 -17.39
C ASP A 111 2.10 2.30 -16.92
N ALA A 112 2.98 3.22 -16.57
CA ALA A 112 4.33 2.94 -16.11
C ALA A 112 4.84 4.12 -15.28
N PRO A 113 5.63 3.87 -14.23
CA PRO A 113 6.13 4.95 -13.40
C PRO A 113 7.16 5.80 -14.14
N ARG A 114 7.07 7.12 -13.98
CA ARG A 114 8.11 8.05 -14.42
C ARG A 114 9.42 7.89 -13.65
N PHE A 115 9.33 7.55 -12.37
CA PHE A 115 10.47 7.43 -11.45
C PHE A 115 10.44 6.08 -10.73
N GLY A 116 11.58 5.38 -10.69
CA GLY A 116 11.70 4.11 -9.97
C GLY A 116 11.73 4.25 -8.45
N TYR A 117 12.01 5.44 -7.91
CA TYR A 117 11.97 5.73 -6.48
C TYR A 117 10.78 6.65 -6.17
N ARG A 118 9.80 6.15 -5.41
CA ARG A 118 8.60 6.89 -4.99
C ARG A 118 8.45 6.72 -3.48
N GLY A 119 9.13 7.60 -2.76
CA GLY A 119 9.31 7.48 -1.32
C GLY A 119 8.33 8.29 -0.48
N MET A 120 7.94 7.74 0.67
CA MET A 120 7.25 8.46 1.76
C MET A 120 8.05 8.32 3.05
N HIS A 121 8.22 9.42 3.78
CA HIS A 121 9.00 9.50 5.01
C HIS A 121 8.09 9.60 6.25
N LEU A 122 8.37 8.80 7.29
CA LEU A 122 7.68 8.86 8.57
C LEU A 122 8.68 8.96 9.73
N ASP A 123 8.62 10.09 10.44
CA ASP A 123 9.38 10.34 11.67
C ASP A 123 8.67 9.71 12.87
N VAL A 124 9.30 8.70 13.45
CA VAL A 124 8.89 8.08 14.71
C VAL A 124 9.84 8.44 15.87
N GLY A 125 10.97 9.08 15.56
CA GLY A 125 11.97 9.50 16.53
C GLY A 125 11.42 10.54 17.50
N ARG A 126 10.64 11.51 16.99
CA ARG A 126 10.01 12.56 17.80
C ARG A 126 8.81 12.02 18.59
N HIS A 127 7.86 11.39 17.87
CA HIS A 127 6.70 10.72 18.46
C HIS A 127 6.44 9.42 17.73
N MET A 128 6.31 8.33 18.49
CA MET A 128 6.00 7.01 17.98
C MET A 128 4.57 6.89 17.48
N PHE A 129 4.41 6.05 16.47
CA PHE A 129 3.13 5.52 16.04
C PHE A 129 3.06 4.02 16.34
N PRO A 130 1.89 3.47 16.73
CA PRO A 130 1.73 2.03 16.89
C PRO A 130 2.02 1.28 15.58
N VAL A 131 2.48 0.02 15.66
CA VAL A 131 2.75 -0.84 14.49
C VAL A 131 1.54 -0.92 13.56
N ALA A 132 0.33 -1.06 14.13
CA ALA A 132 -0.91 -1.08 13.35
C ALA A 132 -1.13 0.20 12.52
N PHE A 133 -0.71 1.37 13.01
CA PHE A 133 -0.77 2.60 12.24
C PHE A 133 0.26 2.60 11.10
N ILE A 134 1.48 2.14 11.37
CA ILE A 134 2.55 2.06 10.35
C ILE A 134 2.13 1.13 9.21
N LYS A 135 1.57 -0.04 9.53
CA LYS A 135 1.02 -0.96 8.53
C LYS A 135 -0.06 -0.31 7.68
N LYS A 136 -1.04 0.35 8.31
CA LYS A 136 -2.07 1.12 7.59
C LYS A 136 -1.49 2.24 6.72
N TYR A 137 -0.40 2.87 7.15
CA TYR A 137 0.30 3.88 6.36
C TYR A 137 0.92 3.26 5.10
N ILE A 138 1.57 2.09 5.23
CA ILE A 138 2.13 1.32 4.12
C ILE A 138 1.01 0.82 3.17
N ASP A 139 -0.14 0.38 3.70
CA ASP A 139 -1.30 -0.01 2.88
C ASP A 139 -1.78 1.16 2.01
N MET A 140 -1.78 2.38 2.54
CA MET A 140 -2.13 3.58 1.77
C MET A 140 -1.06 3.92 0.74
N MET A 141 0.22 3.79 1.11
CA MET A 141 1.32 3.99 0.16
C MET A 141 1.20 3.06 -1.05
N SER A 142 0.95 1.77 -0.80
CA SER A 142 0.83 0.77 -1.86
C SER A 142 -0.35 1.05 -2.78
N ARG A 143 -1.49 1.51 -2.22
CA ARG A 143 -2.68 1.94 -2.98
C ARG A 143 -2.41 3.08 -3.96
N PHE A 144 -1.49 3.98 -3.62
CA PHE A 144 -1.06 5.09 -4.47
C PHE A 144 0.26 4.83 -5.19
N LYS A 145 0.71 3.56 -5.22
CA LYS A 145 1.90 3.10 -5.93
C LYS A 145 3.22 3.71 -5.43
N PHE A 146 3.28 4.20 -4.19
CA PHE A 146 4.56 4.49 -3.54
C PHE A 146 5.25 3.18 -3.19
N ASN A 147 6.56 3.10 -3.45
CA ASN A 147 7.31 1.85 -3.39
C ASN A 147 8.50 1.90 -2.42
N THR A 148 8.69 3.02 -1.72
CA THR A 148 9.75 3.13 -0.72
C THR A 148 9.23 3.78 0.55
N PHE A 149 9.35 3.08 1.67
CA PHE A 149 9.05 3.61 2.99
C PHE A 149 10.34 4.01 3.70
N HIS A 150 10.56 5.32 3.83
CA HIS A 150 11.68 5.85 4.62
C HIS A 150 11.22 5.99 6.06
N TRP A 151 11.53 4.98 6.86
CA TRP A 151 11.22 4.95 8.27
C TRP A 151 12.32 5.60 9.10
N HIS A 152 12.06 6.77 9.64
CA HIS A 152 13.04 7.55 10.38
C HIS A 152 12.98 7.21 11.88
N LEU A 153 13.85 6.27 12.27
CA LEU A 153 13.79 5.52 13.52
C LEU A 153 14.51 6.17 14.71
N THR A 154 15.33 7.20 14.50
CA THR A 154 16.21 7.73 15.53
C THR A 154 16.35 9.24 15.41
N GLU A 155 16.25 9.94 16.53
CA GLU A 155 16.41 11.39 16.66
C GLU A 155 16.95 11.78 18.03
N ASP A 156 17.29 13.06 18.20
CA ASP A 156 17.77 13.60 19.49
C ASP A 156 16.81 13.26 20.66
N GLN A 157 15.50 13.21 20.38
CA GLN A 157 14.45 12.98 21.37
C GLN A 157 14.06 11.50 21.53
N GLY A 158 14.70 10.58 20.81
CA GLY A 158 14.31 9.18 20.87
C GLY A 158 15.03 8.21 19.94
N TRP A 159 15.41 7.07 20.50
CA TRP A 159 15.87 5.88 19.78
C TRP A 159 14.75 4.83 19.70
N ARG A 160 14.27 4.46 18.50
CA ARG A 160 13.03 3.66 18.35
C ARG A 160 13.21 2.23 17.89
N ILE A 161 14.43 1.73 17.70
CA ILE A 161 14.64 0.35 17.20
C ILE A 161 15.46 -0.48 18.19
N GLU A 162 15.00 -1.69 18.49
CA GLU A 162 15.76 -2.59 19.37
C GLU A 162 17.10 -3.02 18.75
N VAL A 163 18.20 -2.75 19.47
CA VAL A 163 19.52 -3.28 19.14
C VAL A 163 20.02 -4.14 20.30
N LYS A 164 19.94 -5.46 20.13
CA LYS A 164 20.26 -6.44 21.20
C LYS A 164 21.67 -6.28 21.79
N GLN A 165 22.65 -5.87 20.98
CA GLN A 165 24.02 -5.64 21.43
C GLN A 165 24.16 -4.40 22.34
N TYR A 166 23.25 -3.42 22.23
CA TYR A 166 23.32 -2.14 22.93
C TYR A 166 22.02 -1.84 23.68
N PRO A 167 21.73 -2.56 24.77
CA PRO A 167 20.44 -2.50 25.46
C PRO A 167 20.08 -1.12 26.04
N GLU A 168 21.07 -0.29 26.33
CA GLU A 168 20.86 1.07 26.85
C GLU A 168 20.18 2.00 25.83
N LEU A 169 20.26 1.67 24.53
CA LEU A 169 19.55 2.42 23.48
C LEU A 169 18.03 2.30 23.68
N GLN A 170 17.51 1.11 23.92
CA GLN A 170 16.09 0.91 24.19
C GLN A 170 15.68 1.13 25.65
N LYS A 171 16.59 0.97 26.63
CA LYS A 171 16.27 1.19 28.05
C LYS A 171 16.27 2.66 28.46
N THR A 172 17.13 3.47 27.84
CA THR A 172 17.30 4.88 28.22
C THR A 172 16.99 5.81 27.06
N ALA A 173 17.66 5.67 25.91
CA ALA A 173 17.53 6.61 24.80
C ALA A 173 16.15 6.57 24.10
N ALA A 174 15.37 5.52 24.32
CA ALA A 174 13.97 5.42 23.88
C ALA A 174 13.01 6.28 24.70
N TYR A 175 13.44 6.86 25.82
CA TYR A 175 12.58 7.61 26.73
C TYR A 175 13.11 9.01 26.99
N ARG A 176 12.19 9.95 27.19
CA ARG A 176 12.47 11.31 27.64
C ARG A 176 11.57 11.65 28.82
N ALA A 177 12.04 12.56 29.67
CA ALA A 177 11.31 12.98 30.87
C ALA A 177 10.07 13.83 30.55
N GLU A 178 10.10 14.58 29.45
CA GLU A 178 9.08 15.55 29.06
C GLU A 178 9.23 15.98 27.59
N THR A 179 8.19 16.61 27.03
CA THR A 179 8.17 17.13 25.66
C THR A 179 8.03 18.65 25.65
N ALA A 180 8.77 19.32 24.78
CA ALA A 180 8.65 20.76 24.58
C ALA A 180 7.28 21.13 23.99
N ILE A 181 6.60 22.09 24.60
CA ILE A 181 5.30 22.61 24.14
C ILE A 181 5.55 23.74 23.13
N GLY A 182 5.15 23.53 21.87
CA GLY A 182 5.30 24.49 20.77
C GLY A 182 6.70 24.53 20.15
N TYR A 183 6.96 25.51 19.29
CA TYR A 183 8.23 25.62 18.56
C TYR A 183 9.39 26.02 19.48
N ALA A 184 10.25 25.07 19.84
CA ALA A 184 11.40 25.33 20.70
C ALA A 184 12.52 26.10 19.99
N THR A 185 12.59 26.03 18.65
CA THR A 185 13.69 26.59 17.85
C THR A 185 13.74 28.12 17.80
N THR A 186 12.63 28.80 18.11
CA THR A 186 12.54 30.27 18.17
C THR A 186 12.73 30.82 19.58
N ARG A 187 13.00 29.95 20.56
CA ARG A 187 13.06 30.27 21.98
C ARG A 187 14.42 29.90 22.55
N THR A 188 14.91 30.70 23.48
CA THR A 188 16.06 30.28 24.29
C THR A 188 15.67 29.10 25.16
N ARG A 189 16.63 28.29 25.62
CA ARG A 189 16.34 27.12 26.46
C ARG A 189 15.55 27.47 27.73
N ALA A 190 15.76 28.66 28.29
CA ALA A 190 15.01 29.15 29.45
C ALA A 190 13.54 29.51 29.15
N GLN A 191 13.19 29.70 27.87
CA GLN A 191 11.84 30.06 27.42
C GLN A 191 11.05 28.86 26.89
N VAL A 192 11.68 27.68 26.78
CA VAL A 192 10.97 26.47 26.37
C VAL A 192 10.16 25.95 27.55
N THR A 193 8.85 25.90 27.38
CA THR A 193 7.94 25.24 28.32
C THR A 193 7.85 23.76 27.95
N TYR A 194 7.82 22.90 28.96
CA TYR A 194 7.68 21.45 28.81
C TYR A 194 6.39 20.96 29.47
N ASP A 195 5.90 19.81 29.02
CA ASP A 195 4.67 19.19 29.51
C ASP A 195 4.83 18.38 30.81
N GLY A 196 6.07 18.23 31.32
CA GLY A 196 6.38 17.45 32.52
C GLY A 196 5.97 15.97 32.45
N THR A 197 5.67 15.44 31.26
CA THR A 197 5.10 14.10 31.08
C THR A 197 6.12 13.14 30.47
N PRO A 198 6.55 12.09 31.19
CA PRO A 198 7.45 11.09 30.62
C PRO A 198 6.87 10.43 29.37
N TYR A 199 7.70 10.27 28.35
CA TYR A 199 7.30 9.73 27.06
C TYR A 199 8.37 8.81 26.48
N GLY A 200 7.97 7.70 25.88
CA GLY A 200 8.90 6.87 25.13
C GLY A 200 8.40 5.50 24.73
N GLY A 201 9.33 4.72 24.20
CA GLY A 201 9.11 3.39 23.64
C GLY A 201 10.01 3.13 22.43
N TYR A 202 9.99 1.90 21.96
CA TYR A 202 10.74 1.42 20.80
C TYR A 202 10.01 0.23 20.16
N TYR A 203 10.33 -0.05 18.90
CA TYR A 203 9.90 -1.25 18.19
C TYR A 203 10.90 -2.37 18.45
N THR A 204 10.39 -3.52 18.87
CA THR A 204 11.15 -4.76 18.99
C THR A 204 11.64 -5.22 17.62
N GLN A 205 12.67 -6.08 17.59
CA GLN A 205 13.08 -6.67 16.31
C GLN A 205 11.98 -7.54 15.68
N GLU A 206 11.05 -8.08 16.47
CA GLU A 206 9.91 -8.84 15.96
C GLU A 206 8.91 -7.93 15.25
N GLU A 207 8.51 -6.82 15.87
CA GLU A 207 7.65 -5.82 15.25
C GLU A 207 8.28 -5.22 13.99
N VAL A 208 9.59 -4.95 13.99
CA VAL A 208 10.28 -4.45 12.79
C VAL A 208 10.25 -5.49 11.66
N ARG A 209 10.45 -6.78 11.97
CA ARG A 209 10.30 -7.84 10.96
C ARG A 209 8.87 -7.91 10.43
N GLU A 210 7.88 -7.76 11.31
CA GLU A 210 6.46 -7.77 10.99
C GLU A 210 6.03 -6.60 10.07
N VAL A 211 6.72 -5.46 10.14
CA VAL A 211 6.50 -4.30 9.27
C VAL A 211 7.22 -4.43 7.93
N VAL A 212 8.34 -5.15 7.89
CA VAL A 212 9.16 -5.34 6.67
C VAL A 212 8.64 -6.48 5.78
N ALA A 213 8.04 -7.52 6.38
CA ALA A 213 7.47 -8.68 5.69
C ALA A 213 6.21 -8.33 4.91
#